data_AF-A0A6J4LBB2-F1
#
_entry.id   AF-A0A6J4LBB2-F1
#
_cell.length_a   1.000
_cell.length_b   1.000
_cell.length_c   1.000
_cell.angle_alpha   90.00
_cell.angle_beta   90.00
_cell.angle_gamma   90.00
#
_symmetry.space_group_name_H-M   'P 1'
#
loop_
_entity.id
_entity.type
_entity.pdbx_description
1 polymer ?
#
loop_
_entity_poly.entity_id
_entity_poly.type
_entity_poly.pdbx_seq_one_letter_code
_entity_poly.pdbx_strand_id
1 'polypeptide(L)'
;MTAQDHPDKSAKLDHSAEKLKQSTERVDTSTRKITSSTEKMKDSADRTTRLAADRTVLAAERTYAAWIRTGLASLASGIGAKKLLAGVVPEWMIILTGSMLVLFSAQCFVVAVWRELVPEKTSPEPDVRRLPAALLIVSNGFLTLVSFAALMSIWFGRTGGD
;
A
#
# COMPACT_ATOMS: atom_id res chain seq x y z
N MET A 1 -57.27 66.55 -16.54
CA MET A 1 -57.31 65.09 -16.34
C MET A 1 -56.06 64.70 -15.57
N THR A 2 -56.06 65.01 -14.27
CA THR A 2 -54.89 64.96 -13.39
C THR A 2 -54.66 63.52 -12.93
N ALA A 3 -53.45 63.02 -13.21
CA ALA A 3 -52.96 61.74 -12.74
C ALA A 3 -53.02 61.69 -11.20
N GLN A 4 -53.96 60.91 -10.68
CA GLN A 4 -54.03 60.60 -9.26
C GLN A 4 -53.03 59.45 -9.03
N ASP A 5 -51.78 59.84 -8.82
CA ASP A 5 -50.71 58.95 -8.38
C ASP A 5 -51.13 58.37 -7.02
N HIS A 6 -51.24 57.04 -6.94
CA HIS A 6 -51.69 56.32 -5.75
C HIS A 6 -50.47 55.96 -4.89
N PRO A 7 -50.13 56.74 -3.85
CA PRO A 7 -48.90 56.57 -3.07
C PRO A 7 -48.78 55.17 -2.43
N ASP A 8 -49.91 54.55 -2.10
CA ASP A 8 -50.01 53.22 -1.49
C ASP A 8 -49.47 52.08 -2.37
N LYS A 9 -49.60 52.21 -3.71
CA LYS A 9 -49.17 51.16 -4.64
C LYS A 9 -47.65 51.17 -4.84
N SER A 10 -47.03 52.36 -4.87
CA SER A 10 -45.57 52.50 -4.97
C SER A 10 -44.87 51.92 -3.74
N ALA A 11 -45.34 52.28 -2.54
CA ALA A 11 -44.80 51.80 -1.27
C ALA A 11 -44.86 50.26 -1.13
N LYS A 12 -45.92 49.63 -1.63
CA LYS A 12 -46.07 48.17 -1.61
C LYS A 12 -45.14 47.45 -2.59
N LEU A 13 -44.85 48.06 -3.73
CA LEU A 13 -43.89 47.54 -4.71
C LEU A 13 -42.45 47.65 -4.18
N ASP A 14 -42.12 48.78 -3.56
CA ASP A 14 -40.79 49.01 -2.96
C ASP A 14 -40.50 48.00 -1.83
N HIS A 15 -41.45 47.79 -0.93
CA HIS A 15 -41.32 46.80 0.14
C HIS A 15 -41.21 45.35 -0.40
N SER A 16 -41.90 45.03 -1.50
CA SER A 16 -41.79 43.72 -2.14
C SER A 16 -40.44 43.53 -2.82
N ALA A 17 -39.90 44.57 -3.46
CA ALA A 17 -38.57 44.57 -4.05
C ALA A 17 -37.47 44.45 -2.98
N GLU A 18 -37.64 45.10 -1.83
CA GLU A 18 -36.72 45.02 -0.70
C GLU A 18 -36.70 43.61 -0.09
N LYS A 19 -37.87 42.99 0.11
CA LYS A 19 -37.95 41.58 0.54
C LYS A 19 -37.32 40.62 -0.46
N LEU A 20 -37.51 40.84 -1.77
CA LEU A 20 -36.86 40.03 -2.79
C LEU A 20 -35.34 40.16 -2.74
N LYS A 21 -34.81 41.39 -2.61
CA LYS A 21 -33.38 41.63 -2.42
C LYS A 21 -32.84 40.92 -1.18
N GLN A 22 -33.54 41.03 -0.05
CA GLN A 22 -33.13 40.38 1.20
C GLN A 22 -33.14 38.83 1.07
N SER A 23 -34.13 38.27 0.38
CA SER A 23 -34.19 36.84 0.09
C SER A 23 -33.04 36.40 -0.83
N THR A 24 -32.74 37.15 -1.89
CA THR A 24 -31.62 36.87 -2.79
C THR A 24 -30.28 36.92 -2.05
N GLU A 25 -30.04 37.93 -1.22
CA GLU A 25 -28.81 38.06 -0.43
C GLU A 25 -28.64 36.90 0.57
N ARG A 26 -29.73 36.44 1.19
CA ARG A 26 -29.73 35.25 2.07
C ARG A 26 -29.42 33.97 1.29
N VAL A 27 -29.95 33.83 0.08
CA VAL A 27 -29.66 32.68 -0.81
C VAL A 27 -28.21 32.69 -1.24
N ASP A 28 -27.65 33.84 -1.65
CA ASP A 28 -26.24 33.97 -2.03
C ASP A 28 -25.30 33.66 -0.88
N THR A 29 -25.60 34.19 0.31
CA THR A 29 -24.81 33.94 1.52
C THR A 29 -24.86 32.47 1.93
N SER A 30 -26.03 31.84 1.83
CA SER A 30 -26.21 30.41 2.12
C SER A 30 -25.47 29.54 1.11
N THR A 31 -25.55 29.89 -0.18
CA THR A 31 -24.85 29.19 -1.26
C THR A 31 -23.34 29.26 -1.05
N ARG A 32 -22.79 30.44 -0.72
CA ARG A 32 -21.36 30.61 -0.42
C ARG A 32 -20.91 29.82 0.82
N LYS A 33 -21.75 29.74 1.85
CA LYS A 33 -21.47 28.90 3.04
C LYS A 33 -21.49 27.42 2.70
N ILE A 34 -22.44 26.98 1.86
CA ILE A 34 -22.52 25.60 1.38
C ILE A 34 -21.27 25.27 0.57
N THR A 35 -20.89 26.08 -0.42
CA THR A 35 -19.71 25.81 -1.26
C THR A 35 -18.43 25.71 -0.43
N SER A 36 -18.19 26.65 0.50
CA SER A 36 -17.03 26.60 1.39
C SER A 36 -17.06 25.36 2.32
N SER A 37 -18.23 24.97 2.81
CA SER A 37 -18.36 23.77 3.64
C SER A 37 -18.14 22.49 2.83
N THR A 38 -18.62 22.44 1.59
CA THR A 38 -18.38 21.33 0.65
C THR A 38 -16.90 21.20 0.30
N GLU A 39 -16.20 22.32 0.06
CA GLU A 39 -14.76 22.32 -0.19
C GLU A 39 -13.97 21.80 1.02
N LYS A 40 -14.29 22.28 2.23
CA LYS A 40 -13.67 21.79 3.47
C LYS A 40 -13.94 20.31 3.73
N MET A 41 -15.15 19.85 3.41
CA MET A 41 -15.54 18.46 3.54
C MET A 41 -14.80 17.57 2.54
N LYS A 42 -14.62 18.05 1.29
CA LYS A 42 -13.82 17.36 0.27
C LYS A 42 -12.35 17.26 0.69
N ASP A 43 -11.73 18.37 1.11
CA ASP A 43 -10.33 18.36 1.56
C ASP A 43 -10.12 17.42 2.77
N SER A 44 -11.06 17.42 3.71
CA SER A 44 -11.04 16.49 4.85
C SER A 44 -11.17 15.03 4.39
N ALA A 45 -12.05 14.74 3.44
CA ALA A 45 -12.24 13.39 2.89
C ALA A 45 -11.02 12.92 2.08
N ASP A 46 -10.41 13.79 1.29
CA ASP A 46 -9.20 13.47 0.52
C ASP A 46 -8.03 13.19 1.48
N ARG A 47 -7.89 13.98 2.56
CA ARG A 47 -6.85 13.78 3.57
C ARG A 47 -7.03 12.46 4.34
N THR A 48 -8.25 12.10 4.74
CA THR A 48 -8.50 10.83 5.43
C THR A 48 -8.29 9.63 4.51
N THR A 49 -8.65 9.76 3.23
CA THR A 49 -8.40 8.75 2.20
C THR A 49 -6.91 8.52 2.01
N ARG A 50 -6.11 9.59 1.89
CA ARG A 50 -4.65 9.47 1.78
C ARG A 50 -4.03 8.81 3.02
N LEU A 51 -4.43 9.24 4.21
CA LEU A 51 -3.95 8.64 5.46
C LEU A 51 -4.32 7.16 5.59
N ALA A 52 -5.48 6.74 5.05
CA ALA A 52 -5.86 5.33 5.00
C ALA A 52 -4.94 4.54 4.05
N ALA A 53 -4.62 5.08 2.87
CA ALA A 53 -3.69 4.47 1.93
C ALA A 53 -2.26 4.37 2.50
N ASP A 54 -1.76 5.39 3.20
CA ASP A 54 -0.44 5.35 3.82
C ASP A 54 -0.33 4.22 4.86
N ARG A 55 -1.41 3.98 5.63
CA ARG A 55 -1.46 2.89 6.61
C ARG A 55 -1.45 1.50 5.99
N THR A 56 -2.11 1.30 4.84
CA THR A 56 -2.10 0.00 4.16
C THR A 56 -0.71 -0.29 3.57
N VAL A 57 -0.03 0.73 3.06
CA VAL A 57 1.35 0.63 2.56
C VAL A 57 2.32 0.27 3.69
N LEU A 58 2.32 1.02 4.80
CA LEU A 58 3.21 0.74 5.95
C LEU A 58 2.95 -0.63 6.58
N ALA A 59 1.72 -1.14 6.53
CA ALA A 59 1.41 -2.50 6.95
C ALA A 59 2.03 -3.54 6.01
N ALA A 60 1.97 -3.30 4.69
CA ALA A 60 2.60 -4.16 3.69
C ALA A 60 4.13 -4.17 3.80
N GLU A 61 4.77 -3.05 4.14
CA GLU A 61 6.22 -3.00 4.35
C GLU A 61 6.66 -3.85 5.56
N ARG A 62 5.88 -3.83 6.65
CA ARG A 62 6.18 -4.66 7.83
C ARG A 62 6.05 -6.15 7.55
N THR A 63 5.03 -6.57 6.80
CA THR A 63 4.92 -7.97 6.41
C THR A 63 6.09 -8.35 5.52
N TYR A 64 6.46 -7.50 4.55
CA TYR A 64 7.63 -7.72 3.70
C TYR A 64 8.92 -7.92 4.50
N ALA A 65 9.22 -7.01 5.45
CA ALA A 65 10.39 -7.13 6.31
C ALA A 65 10.36 -8.42 7.16
N ALA A 66 9.17 -8.87 7.60
CA ALA A 66 9.01 -10.13 8.29
C ALA A 66 9.33 -11.33 7.38
N TRP A 67 8.82 -11.33 6.14
CA TRP A 67 9.11 -12.38 5.15
C TRP A 67 10.59 -12.47 4.79
N ILE A 68 11.27 -11.33 4.64
CA ILE A 68 12.73 -11.29 4.37
C ILE A 68 13.51 -11.89 5.55
N ARG A 69 13.19 -11.48 6.77
CA ARG A 69 13.85 -11.97 7.98
C ARG A 69 13.69 -13.47 8.15
N THR A 70 12.50 -14.01 7.98
CA THR A 70 12.27 -15.47 8.09
C THR A 70 12.89 -16.23 6.93
N GLY A 71 12.88 -15.67 5.71
CA GLY A 71 13.59 -16.22 4.55
C GLY A 71 15.09 -16.35 4.77
N LEU A 72 15.75 -15.29 5.28
CA LEU A 72 17.18 -15.31 5.62
C LEU A 72 17.52 -16.29 6.74
N ALA A 73 16.72 -16.33 7.80
CA ALA A 73 16.90 -17.27 8.90
C ALA A 73 16.78 -18.72 8.42
N SER A 74 15.79 -19.02 7.56
CA SER A 74 15.61 -20.33 6.93
C SER A 74 16.79 -20.69 6.04
N LEU A 75 17.29 -19.75 5.23
CA LEU A 75 18.44 -19.98 4.35
C LEU A 75 19.71 -20.31 5.15
N ALA A 76 20.02 -19.49 6.15
CA ALA A 76 21.17 -19.72 7.04
C ALA A 76 21.08 -21.08 7.75
N SER A 77 19.88 -21.43 8.22
CA SER A 77 19.63 -22.71 8.87
C SER A 77 19.76 -23.90 7.90
N GLY A 78 19.28 -23.77 6.66
CA GLY A 78 19.41 -24.80 5.62
C GLY A 78 20.86 -25.06 5.22
N ILE A 79 21.67 -24.02 5.10
CA ILE A 79 23.12 -24.13 4.82
C ILE A 79 23.86 -24.74 6.02
N GLY A 80 23.52 -24.30 7.25
CA GLY A 80 24.14 -24.78 8.48
C GLY A 80 23.80 -26.23 8.82
N ALA A 81 22.61 -26.71 8.44
CA ALA A 81 22.14 -28.06 8.73
C ALA A 81 23.11 -29.16 8.26
N LYS A 82 23.75 -28.97 7.09
CA LYS A 82 24.68 -29.98 6.54
C LYS A 82 25.94 -30.17 7.39
N LYS A 83 26.43 -29.10 8.04
CA LYS A 83 27.58 -29.19 8.96
C LYS A 83 27.18 -29.62 10.36
N LEU A 84 26.02 -29.18 10.85
CA LEU A 84 25.56 -29.49 12.19
C LEU A 84 25.09 -30.94 12.36
N LEU A 85 24.49 -31.52 11.32
CA LEU A 85 23.92 -32.88 11.38
C LEU A 85 24.85 -33.96 10.81
N ALA A 86 26.03 -33.58 10.32
CA ALA A 86 27.03 -34.52 9.81
C ALA A 86 27.44 -35.53 10.90
N GLY A 87 27.34 -36.83 10.59
CA GLY A 87 27.69 -37.91 11.50
C GLY A 87 26.64 -38.28 12.56
N VAL A 88 25.52 -37.54 12.66
CA VAL A 88 24.44 -37.81 13.63
C VAL A 88 23.24 -38.51 12.98
N VAL A 89 22.90 -38.13 11.75
CA VAL A 89 21.75 -38.67 11.00
C VAL A 89 22.15 -39.08 9.59
N PRO A 90 21.41 -40.01 8.95
CA PRO A 90 21.70 -40.44 7.60
C PRO A 90 21.60 -39.29 6.59
N GLU A 91 22.53 -39.28 5.65
CA GLU A 91 22.82 -38.14 4.77
C GLU A 91 21.63 -37.71 3.91
N TRP A 92 20.81 -38.66 3.45
CA TRP A 92 19.60 -38.38 2.68
C TRP A 92 18.60 -37.51 3.47
N MET A 93 18.53 -37.64 4.79
CA MET A 93 17.63 -36.87 5.65
C MET A 93 18.13 -35.43 5.83
N ILE A 94 19.46 -35.24 5.92
CA ILE A 94 20.10 -33.92 5.93
C ILE A 94 19.83 -33.17 4.62
N ILE A 95 19.96 -33.87 3.49
CA ILE A 95 19.68 -33.33 2.16
C ILE A 95 18.21 -32.91 2.05
N LEU A 96 17.28 -33.74 2.54
CA LEU A 96 15.84 -33.46 2.52
C LEU A 96 15.48 -32.23 3.35
N THR A 97 15.96 -32.15 4.60
CA THR A 97 15.68 -31.02 5.50
C THR A 97 16.29 -29.72 4.98
N GLY A 98 17.54 -29.76 4.49
CA GLY A 98 18.18 -28.60 3.87
C GLY A 98 17.43 -28.11 2.63
N SER A 99 16.99 -29.05 1.77
CA SER A 99 16.21 -28.72 0.57
C SER A 99 14.86 -28.08 0.90
N MET A 100 14.12 -28.59 1.90
CA MET A 100 12.85 -27.99 2.33
C MET A 100 13.04 -26.55 2.84
N LEU A 101 14.07 -26.28 3.66
CA LEU A 101 14.35 -24.94 4.17
C LEU A 101 14.75 -23.95 3.06
N VAL A 102 15.53 -24.42 2.09
CA VAL A 102 15.99 -23.63 0.94
C VAL A 102 14.83 -23.32 -0.03
N LEU A 103 13.97 -24.31 -0.30
CA LEU A 103 12.75 -24.13 -1.10
C LEU A 103 11.75 -23.21 -0.41
N PHE A 104 11.57 -23.34 0.91
CA PHE A 104 10.72 -22.44 1.68
C PHE A 104 11.20 -21.00 1.61
N SER A 105 12.52 -20.79 1.72
CA SER A 105 13.14 -19.46 1.52
C SER A 105 12.89 -18.91 0.12
N ALA A 106 13.07 -19.74 -0.92
CA ALA A 106 12.76 -19.35 -2.30
C ALA A 106 11.29 -18.94 -2.47
N GLN A 107 10.36 -19.65 -1.85
CA GLN A 107 8.93 -19.33 -1.94
C GLN A 107 8.56 -18.02 -1.24
N CYS A 108 9.21 -17.71 -0.12
CA CYS A 108 9.10 -16.39 0.51
C CYS A 108 9.49 -15.25 -0.46
N PHE A 109 10.56 -15.45 -1.25
CA PHE A 109 11.04 -14.46 -2.21
C PHE A 109 10.16 -14.37 -3.47
N VAL A 110 9.61 -15.50 -3.94
CA VAL A 110 8.70 -15.52 -5.11
C VAL A 110 7.39 -14.78 -4.81
N VAL A 111 6.79 -15.01 -3.65
CA VAL A 111 5.55 -14.31 -3.23
C VAL A 111 5.75 -12.81 -3.16
N ALA A 112 6.92 -12.37 -2.69
CA ALA A 112 7.33 -10.97 -2.66
C ALA A 112 7.36 -10.33 -4.06
N VAL A 113 7.92 -11.02 -5.06
CA VAL A 113 8.00 -10.53 -6.45
C VAL A 113 6.64 -10.55 -7.14
N TRP A 114 5.85 -11.60 -6.92
CA TRP A 114 4.54 -11.75 -7.56
C TRP A 114 3.57 -10.62 -7.18
N ARG A 115 3.71 -10.05 -5.97
CA ARG A 115 2.91 -8.90 -5.51
C ARG A 115 3.26 -7.59 -6.20
N GLU A 116 4.48 -7.43 -6.71
CA GLU A 116 4.90 -6.23 -7.46
C GLU A 116 4.46 -6.29 -8.93
N LEU A 117 4.42 -7.50 -9.49
CA LEU A 117 4.06 -7.75 -10.89
C LEU A 117 2.55 -7.68 -11.17
N VAL A 118 1.69 -7.65 -10.14
CA VAL A 118 0.24 -7.47 -10.28
C VAL A 118 -0.08 -6.00 -9.99
N PRO A 119 -0.25 -5.13 -11.00
CA PRO A 119 -0.54 -3.73 -10.79
C PRO A 119 -1.98 -3.61 -10.26
N GLU A 120 -2.15 -3.11 -9.03
CA GLU A 120 -3.46 -2.64 -8.57
C GLU A 120 -3.83 -1.40 -9.39
N LYS A 121 -4.73 -1.56 -10.36
CA LYS A 121 -5.17 -0.49 -11.28
C LYS A 121 -6.07 0.57 -10.63
N THR A 122 -6.27 0.55 -9.31
CA THR A 122 -7.36 1.30 -8.66
C THR A 122 -7.01 1.83 -7.28
N SER A 123 -5.97 2.65 -7.15
CA SER A 123 -5.85 3.52 -5.96
C SER A 123 -5.36 4.93 -6.31
N PRO A 124 -6.01 5.98 -5.79
CA PRO A 124 -5.53 7.35 -5.85
C PRO A 124 -4.10 7.42 -5.32
N GLU A 125 -3.22 8.14 -6.02
CA GLU A 125 -1.77 8.17 -5.75
C GLU A 125 -1.45 8.43 -4.26
N PRO A 126 -0.88 7.44 -3.55
CA PRO A 126 -0.35 7.66 -2.20
C PRO A 126 0.97 8.43 -2.28
N ASP A 127 1.10 9.52 -1.51
CA ASP A 127 2.27 10.41 -1.42
C ASP A 127 3.40 9.82 -0.54
N VAL A 128 3.51 8.49 -0.51
CA VAL A 128 4.55 7.78 0.24
C VAL A 128 5.48 7.06 -0.74
N ARG A 129 6.78 7.26 -0.53
CA ARG A 129 7.86 6.61 -1.27
C ARG A 129 7.69 5.09 -1.18
N ARG A 130 7.14 4.47 -2.23
CA ARG A 130 7.18 3.03 -2.38
C ARG A 130 8.64 2.58 -2.40
N LEU A 131 8.96 1.53 -1.65
CA LEU A 131 10.24 0.83 -1.80
C LEU A 131 10.46 0.54 -3.29
N PRO A 132 11.63 0.89 -3.85
CA PRO A 132 11.83 0.80 -5.29
C PRO A 132 11.66 -0.65 -5.74
N ALA A 133 10.60 -0.88 -6.54
CA ALA A 133 10.23 -2.16 -7.12
C ALA A 133 11.42 -2.92 -7.71
N ALA A 134 12.32 -2.18 -8.36
CA ALA A 134 13.54 -2.71 -8.95
C ALA A 134 14.50 -3.33 -7.91
N LEU A 135 14.67 -2.71 -6.74
CA LEU A 135 15.53 -3.25 -5.68
C LEU A 135 14.94 -4.56 -5.12
N LEU A 136 13.62 -4.62 -5.00
CA LEU A 136 12.91 -5.81 -4.55
C LEU A 136 13.00 -6.95 -5.57
N ILE A 137 12.83 -6.66 -6.87
CA ILE A 137 12.96 -7.65 -7.94
C ILE A 137 14.41 -8.17 -8.04
N VAL A 138 15.39 -7.27 -7.99
CA VAL A 138 16.82 -7.63 -8.10
C VAL A 138 17.28 -8.44 -6.88
N SER A 139 16.93 -8.02 -5.65
CA SER A 139 17.32 -8.75 -4.44
C SER A 139 16.64 -10.12 -4.33
N ASN A 140 15.34 -10.22 -4.59
CA ASN A 140 14.63 -11.51 -4.53
C ASN A 140 15.06 -12.46 -5.64
N GLY A 141 15.25 -11.96 -6.87
CA GLY A 141 15.76 -12.78 -7.98
C GLY A 141 17.17 -13.31 -7.71
N PHE A 142 18.04 -12.47 -7.14
CA PHE A 142 19.37 -12.89 -6.68
C PHE A 142 19.29 -13.97 -5.59
N LEU A 143 18.39 -13.81 -4.62
CA LEU A 143 18.20 -14.79 -3.55
C LEU A 143 17.61 -16.12 -4.05
N THR A 144 16.74 -16.11 -5.06
CA THR A 144 16.27 -17.34 -5.73
C THR A 144 17.42 -18.08 -6.41
N LEU A 145 18.32 -17.35 -7.08
CA LEU A 145 19.55 -17.91 -7.66
C LEU A 145 20.47 -18.50 -6.59
N VAL A 146 20.64 -17.82 -5.45
CA VAL A 146 21.41 -18.33 -4.30
C VAL A 146 20.77 -19.60 -3.72
N SER A 147 19.44 -19.66 -3.59
CA SER A 147 18.74 -20.88 -3.18
C SER A 147 18.96 -22.02 -4.17
N PHE A 148 18.89 -21.77 -5.47
CA PHE A 148 19.20 -22.78 -6.49
C PHE A 148 20.65 -23.27 -6.39
N ALA A 149 21.61 -22.35 -6.22
CA ALA A 149 23.01 -22.67 -6.03
C ALA A 149 23.25 -23.47 -4.74
N ALA A 150 22.55 -23.14 -3.65
CA ALA A 150 22.60 -23.88 -2.39
C ALA A 150 22.01 -25.28 -2.52
N LEU A 151 20.89 -25.43 -3.25
CA LEU A 151 20.26 -26.73 -3.51
C LEU A 151 21.16 -27.62 -4.36
N MET A 152 21.81 -27.04 -5.39
CA MET A 152 22.87 -27.70 -6.15
C MET A 152 24.09 -28.04 -5.27
N SER A 153 24.51 -27.16 -4.37
CA SER A 153 25.62 -27.43 -3.45
C SER A 153 25.30 -28.52 -2.42
N ILE A 154 24.05 -28.67 -2.01
CA ILE A 154 23.63 -29.75 -1.10
C ILE A 154 23.73 -31.09 -1.83
N TRP A 155 23.27 -31.16 -3.07
CA TRP A 155 23.29 -32.36 -3.92
C TRP A 155 24.68 -32.75 -4.44
N PHE A 156 25.51 -31.78 -4.83
CA PHE A 156 26.83 -32.02 -5.43
C PHE A 156 28.01 -31.80 -4.48
N GLY A 157 27.78 -31.22 -3.29
CA GLY A 157 28.81 -31.06 -2.28
C GLY A 157 29.16 -32.40 -1.65
N ARG A 158 30.18 -33.07 -2.19
CA ARG A 158 30.77 -34.29 -1.64
C ARG A 158 30.98 -34.17 -0.12
N THR A 159 30.39 -35.07 0.66
CA THR A 159 30.71 -35.29 2.07
C THR A 159 32.13 -35.83 2.14
N GLY A 160 33.10 -34.91 2.20
CA GLY A 160 34.49 -35.26 2.49
C GLY A 160 34.58 -35.74 3.94
N GLY A 161 34.76 -37.04 4.09
CA GLY A 161 34.99 -37.74 5.35
C GLY A 161 35.48 -39.15 5.04
N ASP A 162 36.67 -39.24 4.46
CA ASP A 162 37.59 -40.38 4.66
C ASP A 162 38.51 -40.02 5.83
#